data_AF-A0A7K1GH59-F1
#
_entry.id   AF-A0A7K1GH59-F1
#
_cell.length_a   1.000
_cell.length_b   1.000
_cell.length_c   1.000
_cell.angle_alpha   90.00
_cell.angle_beta   90.00
_cell.angle_gamma   90.00
#
_symmetry.space_group_name_H-M   'P 1'
#
loop_
_entity.id
_entity.type
_entity.pdbx_description
1 polymer ?
#
loop_
_entity_poly.entity_id
_entity_poly.type
_entity_poly.pdbx_seq_one_letter_code
_entity_poly.pdbx_strand_id
1 'polypeptide(L)' 'EVDFDGTSVPVFGSVAEAMEKTGADVSVIFVPPKFAKAAVVEAIDAEIGLAVVITEGIAVHDSAAFWAYASSKGNKTRII' A
#
# COMPACT_ATOMS: atom_id res chain seq x y z
N GLU A 1 -14.30 8.43 -7.85
CA GLU A 1 -14.88 7.07 -7.76
C GLU A 1 -14.54 6.31 -9.04
N VAL A 2 -14.57 4.98 -8.99
CA VAL A 2 -14.42 4.08 -10.13
C VAL A 2 -15.51 3.02 -10.07
N ASP A 3 -16.06 2.62 -11.22
CA ASP A 3 -16.99 1.50 -11.29
C ASP A 3 -16.21 0.18 -11.27
N PHE A 4 -16.62 -0.73 -10.41
CA PHE A 4 -16.05 -2.07 -10.29
C PHE A 4 -17.18 -3.10 -10.30
N ASP A 5 -17.48 -3.61 -11.49
CA ASP A 5 -18.54 -4.59 -11.73
C ASP A 5 -19.91 -4.12 -11.19
N GLY A 6 -20.28 -2.87 -11.51
CA GLY A 6 -21.54 -2.26 -11.06
C GLY A 6 -21.52 -1.75 -9.61
N THR A 7 -20.37 -1.82 -8.93
CA THR A 7 -20.16 -1.22 -7.61
C THR A 7 -19.31 0.04 -7.74
N SER A 8 -19.81 1.21 -7.32
CA SER A 8 -19.00 2.42 -7.26
C SER A 8 -18.06 2.36 -6.05
N VAL A 9 -16.76 2.42 -6.32
CA VAL A 9 -15.70 2.43 -5.30
C VAL A 9 -15.09 3.85 -5.22
N PRO A 10 -15.04 4.47 -4.03
CA PRO A 10 -14.45 5.80 -3.88
C PRO A 10 -12.94 5.78 -4.17
N VAL A 11 -12.44 6.87 -4.72
CA VAL A 11 -11.01 7.05 -5.02
C VAL A 11 -10.52 8.23 -4.20
N PHE A 12 -9.43 8.02 -3.47
CA PHE A 12 -8.82 8.99 -2.57
C PHE A 12 -7.43 9.39 -3.08
N GLY A 13 -6.93 10.52 -2.60
CA GLY A 13 -5.61 11.03 -2.98
C GLY A 13 -4.47 10.37 -2.20
N SER A 14 -4.77 9.70 -1.08
CA SER A 14 -3.78 8.99 -0.26
C SER A 14 -4.37 7.82 0.52
N VAL A 15 -3.49 6.90 0.97
CA VAL A 15 -3.86 5.79 1.86
C VAL A 15 -4.45 6.31 3.18
N ALA A 16 -3.83 7.34 3.77
CA ALA A 16 -4.29 7.90 5.05
C ALA A 16 -5.72 8.48 4.95
N GLU A 17 -6.01 9.21 3.87
CA GLU A 17 -7.37 9.71 3.60
C GLU A 17 -8.37 8.56 3.43
N ALA A 18 -8.01 7.52 2.67
CA ALA A 18 -8.86 6.36 2.49
C ALA A 18 -9.17 5.66 3.83
N MET A 19 -8.15 5.48 4.68
CA MET A 19 -8.32 4.91 6.02
C MET A 19 -9.25 5.76 6.88
N GLU A 20 -9.08 7.08 6.89
CA GLU A 20 -9.93 7.99 7.66
C GLU A 20 -11.41 7.90 7.24
N LYS A 21 -11.67 7.84 5.93
CA LYS A 21 -13.05 7.84 5.40
C LYS A 21 -13.74 6.49 5.42
N THR A 22 -12.98 5.39 5.40
CA THR A 22 -13.53 4.04 5.23
C THR A 22 -13.29 3.12 6.42
N GLY A 23 -12.32 3.44 7.29
CA GLY A 23 -11.86 2.54 8.34
C GLY A 23 -11.03 1.35 7.83
N ALA A 24 -10.52 1.42 6.59
CA ALA A 24 -9.70 0.35 6.02
C ALA A 24 -8.46 0.04 6.88
N ASP A 25 -8.19 -1.25 7.07
CA ASP A 25 -7.05 -1.78 7.82
C ASP A 25 -6.12 -2.67 6.94
N VAL A 26 -6.52 -2.91 5.69
CA VAL A 26 -5.79 -3.68 4.68
C VAL A 26 -5.66 -2.87 3.39
N SER A 27 -4.48 -2.95 2.75
CA SER A 27 -4.21 -2.44 1.41
C SER A 27 -3.75 -3.56 0.48
N VAL A 28 -4.27 -3.60 -0.74
CA VAL A 28 -3.83 -4.52 -1.80
C VAL A 28 -3.23 -3.68 -2.93
N ILE A 29 -1.95 -3.91 -3.21
CA ILE A 29 -1.13 -3.04 -4.07
C ILE A 29 -0.96 -3.70 -5.44
N PHE A 30 -1.63 -3.13 -6.44
CA PHE A 30 -1.52 -3.47 -7.87
C PHE A 30 -0.72 -2.42 -8.68
N VAL A 31 0.02 -1.55 -7.98
CA VAL A 31 0.77 -0.45 -8.59
C VAL A 31 1.90 -0.99 -9.48
N PRO A 32 2.16 -0.45 -10.68
CA PRO A 32 3.22 -0.94 -11.54
C PRO A 32 4.61 -0.97 -10.87
N PRO A 33 5.54 -1.85 -11.29
CA PRO A 33 6.78 -2.14 -10.54
C PRO A 33 7.64 -0.90 -10.26
N LYS A 34 7.70 0.01 -11.23
CA LYS A 34 8.44 1.29 -11.13
C LYS A 34 7.96 2.18 -9.98
N PHE A 35 6.73 2.01 -9.52
CA PHE A 35 6.10 2.84 -8.50
C PHE A 35 5.74 2.06 -7.23
N ALA A 36 5.94 0.74 -7.22
CA ALA A 36 5.55 -0.13 -6.11
C ALA A 36 6.22 0.28 -4.78
N LYS A 37 7.50 0.66 -4.81
CA LYS A 37 8.20 1.14 -3.60
C LYS A 37 7.49 2.33 -2.97
N ALA A 38 7.10 3.33 -3.77
CA ALA A 38 6.44 4.52 -3.27
C ALA A 38 5.08 4.18 -2.66
N ALA A 39 4.30 3.31 -3.31
CA ALA A 39 3.00 2.86 -2.81
C ALA A 39 3.12 2.08 -1.48
N VAL A 40 4.12 1.19 -1.36
CA VAL A 40 4.36 0.45 -0.10
C VAL A 40 4.82 1.39 1.01
N VAL A 41 5.70 2.36 0.70
CA VAL A 41 6.13 3.37 1.67
C VAL A 41 4.96 4.22 2.16
N GLU A 42 4.05 4.63 1.27
CA GLU A 42 2.84 5.36 1.64
C GLU A 42 1.94 4.54 2.58
N ALA A 43 1.77 3.25 2.28
CA ALA A 43 1.03 2.33 3.15
C ALA A 43 1.68 2.19 4.55
N ILE A 44 3.01 2.10 4.61
CA ILE A 44 3.77 2.06 5.86
C ILE A 44 3.60 3.37 6.65
N ASP A 45 3.70 4.52 5.98
CA ASP A 45 3.59 5.84 6.62
C ASP A 45 2.17 6.13 7.12
N ALA A 46 1.15 5.60 6.45
CA ALA A 46 -0.23 5.63 6.92
C ALA A 46 -0.50 4.63 8.07
N GLU A 47 0.47 3.77 8.41
CA GLU A 47 0.36 2.70 9.40
C GLU A 47 -0.80 1.73 9.12
N ILE A 48 -1.06 1.40 7.84
CA ILE A 48 -2.05 0.37 7.48
C ILE A 48 -1.66 -0.96 8.14
N GLY A 49 -2.62 -1.74 8.65
CA GLY A 49 -2.32 -2.97 9.39
C GLY A 49 -1.65 -4.04 8.51
N LEU A 50 -2.14 -4.21 7.29
CA LEU A 50 -1.61 -5.17 6.31
C LEU A 50 -1.51 -4.54 4.92
N ALA A 51 -0.35 -4.67 4.28
CA ALA A 51 -0.13 -4.35 2.87
C ALA A 51 0.22 -5.63 2.10
N VAL A 52 -0.62 -5.98 1.12
CA VAL A 52 -0.45 -7.15 0.23
C VAL A 52 0.10 -6.66 -1.11
N VAL A 53 1.35 -7.00 -1.42
CA VAL A 53 2.05 -6.54 -2.63
C VAL A 53 1.91 -7.58 -3.72
N ILE A 54 0.95 -7.36 -4.64
CA ILE A 54 0.70 -8.30 -5.75
C ILE A 54 1.67 -8.08 -6.91
N THR A 55 2.18 -6.86 -7.04
CA THR A 55 3.03 -6.43 -8.16
C THR A 55 4.24 -7.34 -8.39
N GLU A 56 4.28 -7.97 -9.56
CA GLU A 56 5.43 -8.76 -10.03
C GLU A 56 6.54 -7.88 -10.63
N GLY A 57 7.80 -8.34 -10.61
CA GLY A 57 8.90 -7.65 -11.30
C GLY A 57 9.42 -6.39 -10.61
N ILE A 58 9.13 -6.20 -9.32
CA ILE A 58 9.76 -5.15 -8.50
C ILE A 58 11.26 -5.41 -8.43
N ALA A 59 12.07 -4.36 -8.63
CA ALA A 59 13.52 -4.47 -8.44
C ALA A 59 13.83 -4.90 -7.01
N VAL A 60 14.71 -5.90 -6.84
CA VAL A 60 15.05 -6.44 -5.51
C VAL A 60 15.56 -5.37 -4.54
N HIS A 61 16.27 -4.36 -5.06
CA HIS A 61 16.71 -3.22 -4.25
C HIS A 61 15.53 -2.44 -3.66
N ASP A 62 14.46 -2.25 -4.42
CA ASP A 62 13.29 -1.50 -3.96
C ASP A 62 12.51 -2.29 -2.90
N SER A 63 12.40 -3.62 -3.05
CA SER A 63 11.77 -4.46 -2.03
C SER A 63 12.58 -4.56 -0.74
N ALA A 64 13.90 -4.72 -0.85
CA ALA A 64 14.79 -4.63 0.30
C ALA A 64 14.69 -3.26 1.00
N ALA A 65 14.58 -2.17 0.24
CA ALA A 65 14.48 -0.82 0.77
C ALA A 65 13.17 -0.59 1.55
N PHE A 66 12.00 -0.95 1.00
CA PHE A 66 10.75 -0.77 1.74
C PHE A 66 10.64 -1.72 2.94
N TRP A 67 11.26 -2.92 2.87
CA TRP A 67 11.32 -3.83 4.01
C TRP A 67 12.15 -3.27 5.17
N ALA A 68 13.33 -2.74 4.85
CA ALA A 68 14.18 -2.06 5.82
C ALA A 68 13.48 -0.82 6.41
N TYR A 69 12.74 -0.08 5.58
CA TYR A 69 11.95 1.06 6.04
C TYR A 69 10.84 0.63 7.02
N ALA A 70 10.05 -0.38 6.69
CA ALA A 70 9.03 -0.94 7.59
C ALA A 70 9.63 -1.39 8.92
N SER A 71 10.78 -2.06 8.88
CA SER A 71 11.53 -2.49 10.07
C SER A 71 11.96 -1.29 10.93
N SER A 72 12.45 -0.22 10.31
CA SER A 72 12.84 1.01 11.01
C SER A 72 11.66 1.74 11.68
N LYS A 73 10.44 1.52 11.18
CA LYS A 73 9.18 2.04 11.72
C LYS A 73 8.54 1.11 12.76
N GLY A 74 9.20 0.02 13.13
CA GLY A 74 8.71 -0.94 14.13
C GLY A 74 7.72 -1.96 13.58
N ASN A 75 7.68 -2.18 12.25
CA ASN A 75 6.83 -3.18 11.59
C ASN A 75 5.33 -3.06 11.96
N LYS A 76 4.84 -1.83 12.10
CA LYS A 76 3.42 -1.57 12.34
C LYS A 76 2.54 -2.06 11.18
N THR A 77 3.03 -1.89 9.96
CA THR A 77 2.45 -2.46 8.74
C THR A 77 3.09 -3.81 8.46
N ARG A 78 2.29 -4.86 8.46
CA ARG A 78 2.71 -6.16 7.96
C ARG A 78 2.73 -6.13 6.43
N ILE A 79 3.82 -6.60 5.82
CA ILE A 79 3.97 -6.68 4.37
C ILE A 79 3.98 -8.15 3.96
N ILE A 80 3.16 -8.50 2.96
CA ILE A 80 3.12 -9.83 2.33
C ILE A 80 3.35 -9.66 0.84
#